data_AF-A0A9E0NZD2-F1
#
_entry.id   AF-A0A9E0NZD2-F1
#
_cell.length_a   1.000
_cell.length_b   1.000
_cell.length_c   1.000
_cell.angle_alpha   90.00
_cell.angle_beta   90.00
_cell.angle_gamma   90.00
#
_symmetry.space_group_name_H-M   'P 1'
#
loop_
_entity.id
_entity.type
_entity.pdbx_description
1 polymer ?
#
loop_
_entity_poly.entity_id
_entity_poly.type
_entity_poly.pdbx_seq_one_letter_code
_entity_poly.pdbx_strand_id
1 'polypeptide(L)'
;MLNFLPGRLVGCLAMLLLAVNVLLWVFILFVFSFLKFILPIRPLTKQFDKILLWIAENWISGNVLWMKLTQKTVWDVQGLKGLNYRGWYLVVSNHQSWADIFVLQKLLNRRI
;
A
#
# COMPACT_ATOMS: atom_id res chain seq x y z
N MET A 1 -11.34 -2.77 -13.86
CA MET A 1 -11.60 -3.82 -14.89
C MET A 1 -12.84 -4.66 -14.60
N LEU A 2 -13.14 -5.01 -13.35
CA LEU A 2 -14.30 -5.84 -12.97
C LEU A 2 -15.65 -5.11 -13.04
N ASN A 3 -15.63 -3.82 -13.32
CA ASN A 3 -16.81 -2.96 -13.33
C ASN A 3 -17.77 -3.17 -14.52
N PHE A 4 -17.61 -4.25 -15.30
CA PHE A 4 -18.65 -4.76 -16.19
C PHE A 4 -19.68 -5.64 -15.43
N LEU A 5 -19.34 -6.08 -14.22
CA LEU A 5 -20.23 -6.85 -13.34
C LEU A 5 -21.22 -5.96 -12.58
N PRO A 6 -22.31 -6.52 -12.02
CA PRO A 6 -23.23 -5.79 -11.15
C PRO A 6 -22.52 -5.20 -9.91
N GLY A 7 -22.92 -3.99 -9.50
CA GLY A 7 -22.23 -3.26 -8.43
C GLY A 7 -22.10 -4.01 -7.10
N ARG A 8 -23.14 -4.78 -6.70
CA ARG A 8 -23.09 -5.61 -5.48
C ARG A 8 -21.99 -6.67 -5.55
N LEU A 9 -21.85 -7.32 -6.71
CA LEU A 9 -20.83 -8.35 -6.92
C LEU A 9 -19.43 -7.74 -6.92
N VAL A 10 -19.26 -6.58 -7.56
CA VAL A 10 -17.99 -5.82 -7.51
C VAL A 10 -17.65 -5.44 -6.08
N GLY A 11 -18.62 -4.99 -5.29
CA GLY A 11 -18.43 -4.68 -3.87
C GLY A 11 -17.95 -5.88 -3.04
N CYS A 12 -18.59 -7.04 -3.20
CA CYS A 12 -18.17 -8.28 -2.52
C CYS A 12 -16.76 -8.70 -2.93
N LEU A 13 -16.47 -8.70 -4.24
CA LEU A 13 -15.14 -9.01 -4.76
C LEU A 13 -14.10 -8.00 -4.27
N ALA A 14 -14.44 -6.72 -4.20
CA ALA A 14 -13.57 -5.68 -3.70
C ALA A 14 -13.22 -5.92 -2.23
N MET A 15 -14.21 -6.19 -1.37
CA MET A 15 -13.95 -6.51 0.03
C MET A 15 -13.08 -7.76 0.18
N LEU A 16 -13.38 -8.83 -0.57
CA LEU A 16 -12.62 -10.07 -0.53
C LEU A 16 -11.16 -9.85 -0.95
N LEU A 17 -10.93 -9.19 -2.08
CA LEU A 17 -9.58 -8.91 -2.59
C LEU A 17 -8.78 -8.04 -1.62
N LEU A 18 -9.41 -7.03 -1.02
CA LEU A 18 -8.75 -6.18 -0.03
C LEU A 18 -8.41 -6.97 1.24
N ALA A 19 -9.34 -7.79 1.74
CA ALA A 19 -9.11 -8.64 2.91
C ALA A 19 -7.98 -9.64 2.68
N VAL A 20 -7.96 -10.33 1.53
CA VAL A 20 -6.87 -11.24 1.15
C VAL A 20 -5.54 -10.50 1.06
N ASN A 21 -5.52 -9.31 0.45
CA ASN A 21 -4.29 -8.50 0.36
C ASN A 21 -3.76 -8.15 1.76
N VAL A 22 -4.63 -7.69 2.66
CA VAL A 22 -4.24 -7.35 4.05
C VAL A 22 -3.75 -8.59 4.79
N LEU A 23 -4.50 -9.69 4.79
CA LEU A 23 -4.15 -10.90 5.53
C LEU A 23 -2.81 -11.49 5.07
N LEU A 24 -2.59 -11.55 3.76
CA LEU A 24 -1.34 -12.06 3.19
C LEU A 24 -0.14 -11.20 3.62
N TRP A 25 -0.23 -9.88 3.45
CA TRP A 25 0.90 -9.00 3.73
C TRP A 25 1.17 -8.83 5.22
N VAL A 26 0.13 -8.79 6.06
CA VAL A 26 0.27 -8.74 7.52
C VAL A 26 0.93 -10.01 8.04
N PHE A 27 0.55 -11.18 7.53
CA PHE A 27 1.20 -12.44 7.89
C PHE A 27 2.70 -12.42 7.58
N ILE A 28 3.07 -12.03 6.36
CA ILE A 28 4.48 -11.91 5.95
C ILE A 28 5.22 -10.88 6.83
N LEU A 29 4.61 -9.71 7.05
CA LEU A 29 5.18 -8.66 7.89
C LEU A 29 5.47 -9.16 9.30
N PHE A 30 4.55 -9.90 9.92
CA PHE A 30 4.75 -10.44 11.26
C PHE A 30 5.85 -11.49 11.32
N VAL A 31 5.97 -12.37 10.33
CA VAL A 31 7.07 -13.34 10.26
C VAL A 31 8.42 -12.61 10.27
N PHE A 32 8.61 -11.62 9.40
CA PHE A 32 9.88 -10.87 9.35
C PHE A 32 10.11 -9.97 10.57
N SER A 33 9.04 -9.38 11.12
CA SER A 33 9.14 -8.55 12.33
C SER A 33 9.53 -9.39 13.54
N PHE A 34 8.99 -10.60 13.66
CA PHE A 34 9.31 -11.55 14.71
C PHE A 34 10.75 -12.06 14.60
N LEU A 35 11.20 -12.39 13.39
CA LEU A 35 12.60 -12.77 13.14
C LEU A 35 13.58 -11.63 13.50
N LYS A 36 13.24 -10.38 13.13
CA LYS A 36 14.02 -9.20 13.52
C LYS A 36 14.09 -9.03 15.04
N PHE A 37 12.99 -9.29 15.75
CA PHE A 37 12.90 -9.18 17.20
C PHE A 37 13.80 -10.20 17.92
N ILE A 38 13.83 -11.44 17.46
CA ILE A 38 14.67 -12.50 18.04
C ILE A 38 16.17 -12.30 17.75
N LEU A 39 16.52 -11.64 16.64
CA LEU A 39 17.90 -11.49 16.18
C LEU A 39 18.38 -10.03 16.28
N PRO A 40 18.76 -9.52 17.47
CA PRO A 40 19.15 -8.12 17.70
C PRO A 40 20.57 -7.78 17.20
N ILE A 41 20.97 -8.29 16.04
CA ILE A 41 22.30 -8.10 15.45
C ILE A 41 22.25 -6.91 14.48
N ARG A 42 23.00 -5.83 14.76
CA ARG A 42 22.90 -4.54 14.04
C ARG A 42 22.95 -4.64 12.49
N PRO A 43 23.86 -5.40 11.87
CA PRO A 43 23.83 -5.60 10.41
C PRO A 43 22.55 -6.26 9.91
N LEU A 44 22.02 -7.23 10.66
CA LEU A 44 20.86 -8.02 10.28
C LEU A 44 19.56 -7.21 10.47
N THR A 45 19.45 -6.45 11.56
CA THR A 45 18.29 -5.58 11.78
C THR A 45 18.16 -4.54 10.68
N LYS A 46 19.27 -3.98 10.17
CA LYS A 46 19.26 -3.09 8.99
C LYS A 46 18.77 -3.77 7.71
N GLN A 47 19.04 -5.06 7.51
CA GLN A 47 18.51 -5.80 6.36
C GLN A 47 17.02 -6.08 6.54
N PHE A 48 16.59 -6.47 7.74
CA PHE A 48 15.17 -6.59 8.05
C PHE A 48 14.41 -5.28 7.83
N ASP A 49 14.97 -4.13 8.19
CA ASP A 49 14.35 -2.82 7.92
C ASP A 49 14.07 -2.60 6.43
N LYS A 50 15.03 -2.93 5.56
CA LYS A 50 14.84 -2.85 4.11
C LYS A 50 13.76 -3.81 3.62
N ILE A 51 13.74 -5.04 4.14
CA ILE A 51 12.74 -6.05 3.78
C ILE A 51 11.35 -5.60 4.24
N LEU A 52 11.20 -5.11 5.47
CA LEU A 52 9.93 -4.63 6.01
C LEU A 52 9.41 -3.42 5.23
N LEU A 53 10.28 -2.49 4.85
CA LEU A 53 9.89 -1.37 3.97
C LEU A 53 9.42 -1.89 2.60
N TRP A 54 10.16 -2.83 2.00
CA TRP A 54 9.75 -3.45 0.74
C TRP A 54 8.40 -4.18 0.86
N ILE A 55 8.15 -4.89 1.95
CA ILE A 55 6.85 -5.52 2.25
C ILE A 55 5.74 -4.46 2.27
N ALA A 56 5.95 -3.35 2.98
CA ALA A 56 4.97 -2.27 3.06
C ALA A 56 4.64 -1.65 1.69
N GLU A 57 5.65 -1.39 0.86
CA GLU A 57 5.46 -0.86 -0.50
C GLU A 57 4.72 -1.81 -1.44
N ASN A 58 4.95 -3.12 -1.29
CA ASN A 58 4.26 -4.12 -2.08
C ASN A 58 2.82 -4.33 -1.60
N TRP A 59 2.57 -4.26 -0.30
CA TRP A 59 1.22 -4.20 0.23
C TRP A 59 0.43 -3.03 -0.36
N ILE A 60 1.03 -1.83 -0.38
CA ILE A 60 0.45 -0.66 -1.03
C ILE A 60 0.24 -0.93 -2.53
N SER A 61 1.21 -1.53 -3.22
CA SER A 61 1.05 -1.90 -4.64
C SER A 61 -0.13 -2.86 -4.86
N GLY A 62 -0.40 -3.75 -3.92
CA GLY A 62 -1.59 -4.60 -3.88
C GLY A 62 -2.88 -3.79 -3.73
N ASN A 63 -2.92 -2.80 -2.82
CA ASN A 63 -4.07 -1.87 -2.71
C ASN A 63 -4.30 -1.11 -4.02
N VAL A 64 -3.23 -0.68 -4.69
CA VAL A 64 -3.30 -0.02 -6.01
C VAL A 64 -3.89 -0.95 -7.07
N LEU A 65 -3.47 -2.21 -7.10
CA LEU A 65 -4.04 -3.20 -8.01
C LEU A 65 -5.53 -3.43 -7.71
N TRP A 66 -5.89 -3.58 -6.44
CA TRP A 66 -7.28 -3.69 -6.00
C TRP A 66 -8.13 -2.51 -6.50
N MET A 67 -7.64 -1.27 -6.38
CA MET A 67 -8.33 -0.08 -6.91
C MET A 67 -8.51 -0.16 -8.42
N LYS A 68 -7.46 -0.53 -9.17
CA LYS A 68 -7.54 -0.67 -10.64
C LYS A 68 -8.54 -1.73 -11.08
N LEU A 69 -8.66 -2.81 -10.31
CA LEU A 69 -9.60 -3.89 -10.61
C LEU A 69 -11.04 -3.47 -10.32
N THR A 70 -11.28 -2.82 -9.19
CA THR A 70 -12.63 -2.63 -8.62
C THR A 70 -13.22 -1.24 -8.81
N GLN A 71 -12.42 -0.21 -9.04
CA GLN A 71 -12.88 1.18 -9.17
C GLN A 71 -12.77 1.69 -10.62
N LYS A 72 -13.55 2.73 -10.97
CA LYS A 72 -13.46 3.46 -12.25
C LYS A 72 -12.92 4.90 -12.04
N THR A 73 -11.96 5.06 -11.14
CA THR A 73 -11.44 6.39 -10.78
C THR A 73 -10.59 6.97 -11.91
N VAL A 74 -10.95 8.17 -12.36
CA VAL A 74 -10.11 9.01 -13.22
C VAL A 74 -9.30 9.93 -12.32
N TRP A 75 -7.99 10.02 -12.57
CA TRP A 75 -7.07 10.77 -11.74
C TRP A 75 -6.62 12.02 -12.48
N ASP A 76 -6.98 13.18 -11.95
CA ASP A 76 -6.39 14.47 -12.31
C ASP A 76 -5.52 14.92 -11.13
N VAL A 77 -4.20 14.84 -11.30
CA VAL A 77 -3.24 15.06 -10.22
C VAL A 77 -2.08 15.90 -10.71
N GLN A 78 -1.77 16.94 -9.95
CA GLN A 78 -0.69 17.89 -10.23
C GLN A 78 0.41 17.78 -9.17
N GLY A 79 1.62 18.27 -9.48
CA GLY A 79 2.70 18.42 -8.49
C GLY A 79 3.49 17.17 -8.12
N LEU A 80 3.34 16.03 -8.83
CA LEU A 80 4.11 14.79 -8.52
C LEU A 80 5.52 14.73 -9.12
N LYS A 81 5.96 15.77 -9.85
CA LYS A 81 7.30 15.82 -10.47
C LYS A 81 8.36 16.19 -9.43
N GLY A 82 9.54 15.60 -9.54
CA GLY A 82 10.69 15.93 -8.69
C GLY A 82 10.69 15.28 -7.31
N LEU A 83 9.74 14.39 -7.01
CA LEU A 83 9.78 13.59 -5.78
C LEU A 83 11.00 12.64 -5.79
N ASN A 84 11.74 12.66 -4.70
CA ASN A 84 12.89 11.81 -4.44
C ASN A 84 12.53 10.72 -3.42
N TYR A 85 12.56 9.47 -3.85
CA TYR A 85 12.26 8.28 -3.04
C TYR A 85 13.15 8.09 -1.80
N ARG A 86 14.31 8.75 -1.73
CA ARG A 86 15.19 8.72 -0.54
C ARG A 86 15.10 9.99 0.30
N GLY A 87 14.14 10.87 0.00
CA GLY A 87 13.90 12.11 0.72
C GLY A 87 13.07 11.90 1.98
N TRP A 88 13.01 12.92 2.83
CA TRP A 88 12.13 12.96 3.99
C TRP A 88 11.00 13.93 3.71
N TYR A 89 9.75 13.46 3.87
CA TYR A 89 8.56 14.25 3.56
C TYR A 89 7.59 14.24 4.73
N LEU A 90 7.00 15.40 5.01
CA LEU A 90 5.79 15.48 5.81
C LEU A 90 4.60 15.55 4.86
N VAL A 91 3.86 14.45 4.74
CA VAL A 91 2.65 14.39 3.90
C VAL A 91 1.48 14.93 4.71
N VAL A 92 0.82 15.94 4.17
CA VAL A 92 -0.37 16.56 4.76
C VAL A 92 -1.52 16.50 3.76
N SER A 93 -2.69 16.05 4.20
CA SER A 93 -3.93 16.09 3.43
C SER A 93 -5.06 16.64 4.28
N ASN A 94 -6.09 17.18 3.64
CA ASN A 94 -7.40 17.26 4.27
C ASN A 94 -7.95 15.85 4.55
N HIS A 95 -8.97 15.75 5.39
CA HIS A 95 -9.66 14.47 5.65
C HIS A 95 -11.12 14.55 5.21
N GLN A 96 -11.44 13.86 4.12
CA GLN A 96 -12.78 13.80 3.54
C GLN A 96 -13.38 12.41 3.62
N SER A 97 -12.56 11.35 3.55
CA SER A 97 -13.07 9.99 3.49
C SER A 97 -12.03 8.96 3.88
N TRP A 98 -12.47 7.71 4.00
CA TRP A 98 -11.56 6.58 4.15
C TRP A 98 -10.73 6.32 2.89
N ALA A 99 -11.14 6.84 1.72
CA ALA A 99 -10.40 6.69 0.48
C ALA A 99 -9.09 7.49 0.49
N ASP A 100 -8.97 8.51 1.35
CA ASP A 100 -7.82 9.42 1.40
C ASP A 100 -6.50 8.67 1.58
N ILE A 101 -6.48 7.65 2.46
CA ILE A 101 -5.27 6.84 2.68
C ILE A 101 -4.85 6.08 1.42
N PHE A 102 -5.81 5.52 0.68
CA PHE A 102 -5.56 4.78 -0.56
C PHE A 102 -5.14 5.71 -1.69
N VAL A 103 -5.69 6.92 -1.75
CA VAL A 103 -5.28 7.98 -2.67
C VAL A 103 -3.81 8.33 -2.44
N LEU A 104 -3.43 8.67 -1.20
CA LEU A 104 -2.04 9.01 -0.87
C LEU A 104 -1.10 7.84 -1.18
N GLN A 105 -1.45 6.64 -0.74
CA GLN A 105 -0.72 5.41 -1.06
C GLN A 105 -0.55 5.23 -2.58
N LYS A 106 -1.61 5.38 -3.38
CA LYS A 106 -1.59 5.21 -4.84
C LYS A 106 -0.68 6.20 -5.55
N LEU A 107 -0.66 7.45 -5.08
CA LEU A 107 0.05 8.55 -5.73
C LEU A 107 1.51 8.60 -5.32
N LEU A 108 1.83 8.26 -4.08
CA LEU A 108 3.15 8.50 -3.47
C LEU A 108 4.00 7.23 -3.32
N ASN A 109 3.42 6.03 -3.38
CA ASN A 109 4.19 4.78 -3.23
C ASN A 109 5.36 4.70 -4.22
N ARG A 110 6.55 4.37 -3.70
CA ARG A 110 7.83 4.31 -4.42
C ARG A 110 8.26 5.63 -5.08
N ARG A 111 7.71 6.77 -4.65
CA ARG A 111 8.12 8.13 -5.09
C ARG A 111 8.70 8.97 -3.98
N ILE A 112 8.25 8.74 -2.75
CA ILE A 112 8.74 9.34 -1.51
C ILE A 112 9.20 8.27 -0.54
#